data_AF-A0A969JCV0-F1
#
_entry.id   AF-A0A969JCV0-F1
#
_cell.length_a   1.000
_cell.length_b   1.000
_cell.length_c   1.000
_cell.angle_alpha   90.00
_cell.angle_beta   90.00
_cell.angle_gamma   90.00
#
_symmetry.space_group_name_H-M   'P 1'
#
loop_
_entity.id
_entity.type
_entity.pdbx_description
1 polymer ?
#
loop_
_entity_poly.entity_id
_entity_poly.type
_entity_poly.pdbx_seq_one_letter_code
_entity_poly.pdbx_strand_id
1 'polypeptide(L)'
;MATGRAAGRAADSPLRIAYATRLAPFGPATAACAAAVQAAIQHLAQAGAEVAEIELDLAEMIEPFVELWRAEVAAAGVARSLLEPMNQWLLDQGGKAGDYVRSRHQLQRWGRALVQTLAPYDCLVLPTCTATAIEIGAWADLPPEEVMARIMDWISPSPAFNVTGQPALAIPTGRDSAGLPLGVQLVGRPGDEAALLRLGAYLEHCCDFPVAVPRL
;
A
#
# COMPACT_ATOMS: atom_id res chain seq x y z
N MET A 1 30.75 -6.01 3.89
CA MET A 1 29.32 -5.88 4.25
C MET A 1 29.18 -4.69 5.21
N ALA A 2 28.94 -3.50 4.68
CA ALA A 2 28.83 -2.28 5.49
C ALA A 2 27.35 -1.84 5.51
N THR A 3 26.78 -1.86 6.71
CA THR A 3 25.38 -1.63 7.01
C THR A 3 25.05 -0.15 6.99
N GLY A 4 24.27 0.30 6.00
CA GLY A 4 23.35 1.40 6.22
C GLY A 4 22.30 0.92 7.22
N ARG A 5 22.56 1.15 8.50
CA ARG A 5 21.63 0.94 9.62
C ARG A 5 21.50 2.28 10.34
N ALA A 6 20.27 2.64 10.69
CA ALA A 6 20.00 3.82 11.52
C ALA A 6 20.91 3.83 12.76
N ALA A 7 21.45 5.00 13.08
CA ALA A 7 22.35 5.19 14.22
C ALA A 7 21.70 4.66 15.52
N GLY A 8 22.31 3.64 16.14
CA GLY A 8 21.99 3.21 17.50
C GLY A 8 21.63 1.74 17.72
N ARG A 9 21.50 0.89 16.68
CA ARG A 9 21.24 -0.55 16.86
C ARG A 9 22.51 -1.38 16.73
N ALA A 10 22.72 -2.33 17.65
CA ALA A 10 23.83 -3.29 17.57
C ALA A 10 23.74 -4.12 16.27
N ALA A 11 24.89 -4.49 15.70
CA ALA A 11 24.96 -5.24 14.44
C ALA A 11 24.20 -6.58 14.49
N ASP A 12 24.02 -7.15 15.67
CA ASP A 12 23.46 -8.50 15.86
C ASP A 12 21.99 -8.53 16.33
N SER A 13 21.31 -7.38 16.45
CA SER A 13 19.89 -7.38 16.83
C SER A 13 18.99 -7.89 15.69
N PRO A 14 17.97 -8.72 15.97
CA PRO A 14 17.04 -9.24 14.95
C PRO A 14 16.23 -8.11 14.32
N LEU A 15 15.93 -8.25 13.02
CA LEU A 15 15.03 -7.32 12.32
C LEU A 15 13.63 -7.38 12.94
N ARG A 16 13.00 -6.23 13.16
CA ARG A 16 11.62 -6.13 13.64
C ARG A 16 10.71 -5.88 12.45
N ILE A 17 9.84 -6.83 12.15
CA ILE A 17 8.95 -6.79 11.00
C ILE A 17 7.51 -6.72 11.50
N ALA A 18 6.80 -5.66 11.13
CA ALA A 18 5.36 -5.59 11.33
C ALA A 18 4.64 -6.21 10.12
N TYR A 19 3.44 -6.73 10.34
CA TYR A 19 2.55 -7.08 9.23
C TYR A 19 1.09 -6.79 9.56
N ALA A 20 0.28 -6.63 8.51
CA ALA A 20 -1.18 -6.59 8.63
C ALA A 20 -1.84 -7.18 7.38
N THR A 21 -2.96 -7.87 7.55
CA THR A 21 -3.82 -8.38 6.46
C THR A 21 -5.22 -7.77 6.49
N ARG A 22 -5.48 -6.86 7.44
CA ARG A 22 -6.69 -6.07 7.60
C ARG A 22 -6.29 -4.62 7.86
N LEU A 23 -6.98 -3.69 7.20
CA LEU A 23 -6.76 -2.26 7.34
C LEU A 23 -8.10 -1.61 7.66
N ALA A 24 -8.26 -0.98 8.82
CA ALA A 24 -9.49 -0.23 9.11
C ALA A 24 -9.53 1.05 8.27
N PRO A 25 -10.70 1.53 7.85
CA PRO A 25 -12.04 0.97 8.04
C PRO A 25 -12.39 -0.12 7.01
N PHE A 26 -11.46 -0.49 6.14
CA PHE A 26 -11.64 -1.50 5.10
C PHE A 26 -11.73 -2.93 5.65
N GLY A 27 -12.10 -3.84 4.76
CA GLY A 27 -12.20 -5.27 5.06
C GLY A 27 -10.83 -5.93 5.27
N PRO A 28 -10.84 -7.24 5.62
CA PRO A 28 -9.64 -8.04 5.49
C PRO A 28 -9.33 -8.24 4.00
N ALA A 29 -8.05 -8.41 3.68
CA ALA A 29 -7.66 -8.94 2.39
C ALA A 29 -8.28 -10.34 2.17
N THR A 30 -8.50 -10.68 0.91
CA THR A 30 -8.90 -12.04 0.49
C THR A 30 -7.95 -13.08 1.08
N ALA A 31 -8.45 -14.31 1.29
CA ALA A 31 -7.66 -15.39 1.87
C ALA A 31 -6.35 -15.65 1.11
N ALA A 32 -6.35 -15.52 -0.22
CA ALA A 32 -5.16 -15.67 -1.05
C ALA A 32 -4.11 -14.57 -0.78
N CYS A 33 -4.51 -13.29 -0.76
CA CYS A 33 -3.62 -12.18 -0.44
C CYS A 33 -3.11 -12.24 1.01
N ALA A 34 -3.97 -12.61 1.96
CA ALA A 34 -3.57 -12.80 3.35
C ALA A 34 -2.56 -13.95 3.50
N ALA A 35 -2.78 -15.09 2.83
CA ALA A 35 -1.86 -16.21 2.83
C ALA A 35 -0.49 -15.85 2.24
N ALA A 36 -0.46 -15.02 1.19
CA ALA A 36 0.79 -14.51 0.61
C ALA A 36 1.61 -13.69 1.62
N VAL A 37 0.97 -12.81 2.39
CA VAL A 37 1.63 -12.07 3.49
C VAL A 37 2.15 -13.04 4.55
N GLN A 38 1.33 -14.01 4.97
CA GLN A 38 1.72 -14.99 5.97
C GLN A 38 2.94 -15.83 5.55
N ALA A 39 2.99 -16.26 4.29
CA ALA A 39 4.14 -16.98 3.74
C ALA A 39 5.42 -16.12 3.75
N ALA A 40 5.33 -14.85 3.33
CA ALA A 40 6.46 -13.92 3.39
C ALA A 40 6.96 -13.72 4.84
N ILE A 41 6.03 -13.57 5.79
CA ILE A 41 6.36 -13.43 7.21
C ILE A 41 7.00 -14.69 7.79
N GLN A 42 6.55 -15.88 7.38
CA GLN A 42 7.19 -17.15 7.77
C GLN A 42 8.65 -17.21 7.30
N HIS A 43 8.95 -16.83 6.06
CA HIS A 43 10.33 -16.79 5.57
C HIS A 43 11.21 -15.79 6.33
N LEU A 44 10.67 -14.64 6.73
CA LEU A 44 11.38 -13.63 7.52
C LEU A 44 11.63 -14.12 8.96
N ALA A 45 10.64 -14.74 9.59
CA ALA A 45 10.76 -15.31 10.92
C ALA A 45 11.80 -16.46 10.96
N GLN A 46 11.82 -17.32 9.93
CA GLN A 46 12.82 -18.39 9.80
C GLN A 46 14.26 -17.86 9.64
N ALA A 47 14.42 -16.67 9.07
CA ALA A 47 15.71 -15.96 9.03
C ALA A 47 16.06 -15.22 10.33
N GLY A 48 15.26 -15.35 11.38
CA GLY A 48 15.51 -14.76 12.69
C GLY A 48 14.95 -13.36 12.89
N ALA A 49 14.01 -12.89 12.04
CA ALA A 49 13.29 -11.67 12.31
C ALA A 49 12.27 -11.84 13.45
N GLU A 50 12.13 -10.82 14.28
CA GLU A 50 11.02 -10.67 15.22
C GLU A 50 9.82 -10.12 14.46
N VAL A 51 8.74 -10.90 14.40
CA VAL A 51 7.54 -10.56 13.63
C VAL A 51 6.38 -10.21 14.56
N ALA A 52 5.62 -9.17 14.22
CA ALA A 52 4.44 -8.76 14.99
C ALA A 52 3.30 -8.35 14.06
N GLU A 53 2.10 -8.86 14.34
CA GLU A 53 0.88 -8.35 13.71
C GLU A 53 0.53 -6.99 14.31
N ILE A 54 0.13 -6.05 13.48
CA ILE A 54 -0.31 -4.71 13.91
C ILE A 54 -1.67 -4.37 13.32
N GLU A 55 -2.37 -3.48 14.00
CA GLU A 55 -3.58 -2.85 13.47
C GLU A 55 -3.22 -1.51 12.82
N LEU A 56 -3.78 -1.27 11.64
CA LEU A 56 -3.64 -0.02 10.92
C LEU A 56 -5.02 0.56 10.65
N ASP A 57 -5.22 1.80 11.11
CA ASP A 57 -6.43 2.57 10.88
C ASP A 57 -6.14 3.74 9.93
N LEU A 58 -6.78 3.69 8.77
CA LEU A 58 -6.66 4.66 7.69
C LEU A 58 -7.84 5.65 7.67
N ALA A 59 -8.83 5.53 8.57
CA ALA A 59 -10.07 6.28 8.50
C ALA A 59 -9.84 7.80 8.43
N GLU A 60 -8.91 8.33 9.23
CA GLU A 60 -8.62 9.77 9.27
C GLU A 60 -7.93 10.31 8.00
N MET A 61 -7.35 9.45 7.15
CA MET A 61 -6.71 9.90 5.91
C MET A 61 -7.63 9.87 4.69
N ILE A 62 -8.73 9.10 4.71
CA ILE A 62 -9.54 8.81 3.51
C ILE A 62 -10.13 10.10 2.93
N GLU A 63 -10.95 10.81 3.70
CA GLU A 63 -11.63 12.01 3.18
C GLU A 63 -10.62 13.11 2.76
N PRO A 64 -9.58 13.43 3.56
CA PRO A 64 -8.57 14.39 3.12
C PRO A 64 -7.83 13.96 1.85
N PHE A 65 -7.57 12.65 1.67
CA PHE A 65 -6.93 12.13 0.47
C PHE A 65 -7.83 12.25 -0.76
N VAL A 66 -9.11 11.92 -0.61
CA VAL A 66 -10.12 12.06 -1.68
C VAL A 66 -10.29 13.53 -2.08
N GLU A 67 -10.27 14.46 -1.13
CA GLU A 67 -10.32 15.90 -1.42
C GLU A 67 -9.11 16.36 -2.26
N LEU A 68 -7.91 15.89 -1.94
CA LEU A 68 -6.72 16.16 -2.75
C LEU A 68 -6.87 15.59 -4.16
N TRP A 69 -7.34 14.35 -4.28
CA TRP A 69 -7.55 13.72 -5.60
C TRP A 69 -8.54 14.52 -6.45
N ARG A 70 -9.68 14.93 -5.89
CA ARG A 70 -10.65 15.80 -6.58
C ARG A 70 -10.00 17.12 -7.04
N ALA A 71 -9.21 17.74 -6.17
CA ALA A 71 -8.49 18.98 -6.49
C ALA A 71 -7.49 18.79 -7.64
N GLU A 72 -6.78 17.66 -7.70
CA GLU A 72 -5.86 17.35 -8.81
C GLU A 72 -6.60 17.17 -10.15
N VAL A 73 -7.78 16.54 -10.16
CA VAL A 73 -8.62 16.45 -11.37
C VAL A 73 -9.01 17.83 -11.87
N ALA A 74 -9.39 18.75 -10.96
CA ALA A 74 -9.69 20.13 -11.32
C ALA A 74 -8.45 20.90 -11.81
N ALA A 75 -7.31 20.72 -11.12
CA ALA A 75 -6.05 21.40 -11.43
C ALA A 75 -5.45 20.96 -12.78
N ALA A 76 -5.76 19.75 -13.25
CA ALA A 76 -5.32 19.25 -14.56
C ALA A 76 -5.81 20.12 -15.73
N GLY A 77 -6.87 20.94 -15.54
CA GLY A 77 -7.34 21.90 -16.54
C GLY A 77 -7.93 21.26 -17.81
N VAL A 78 -8.26 19.98 -17.75
CA VAL A 78 -8.85 19.24 -18.87
C VAL A 78 -10.33 19.62 -19.02
N ALA A 79 -10.76 19.93 -20.24
CA ALA A 79 -12.16 20.27 -20.51
C ALA A 79 -13.08 19.11 -20.11
N ARG A 80 -14.18 19.43 -19.40
CA ARG A 80 -15.12 18.42 -18.86
C ARG A 80 -15.62 17.42 -19.91
N SER A 81 -15.84 17.85 -21.15
CA SER A 81 -16.28 16.99 -22.26
C SER A 81 -15.27 15.93 -22.69
N LEU A 82 -14.00 16.08 -22.30
CA LEU A 82 -12.92 15.12 -22.56
C LEU A 82 -12.66 14.18 -21.37
N LEU A 83 -13.31 14.40 -20.23
CA LEU A 83 -13.16 13.55 -19.05
C LEU A 83 -14.10 12.36 -19.13
N GLU A 84 -13.62 11.19 -18.72
CA GLU A 84 -14.46 10.02 -18.46
C GLU A 84 -15.44 10.27 -17.30
N PRO A 85 -16.56 9.51 -17.20
CA PRO A 85 -17.60 9.73 -16.20
C PRO A 85 -17.10 9.81 -14.76
N MET A 86 -16.13 8.98 -14.37
CA MET A 86 -15.52 9.03 -13.03
C MET A 86 -14.84 10.38 -12.75
N ASN A 87 -14.07 10.88 -13.70
CA ASN A 87 -13.36 12.15 -13.54
C ASN A 87 -14.32 13.35 -13.62
N GLN A 88 -15.40 13.27 -14.40
CA GLN A 88 -16.47 14.26 -14.36
C GLN A 88 -17.13 14.30 -12.97
N TRP A 89 -17.44 13.14 -12.39
CA TRP A 89 -18.02 13.02 -11.06
C TRP A 89 -17.09 13.54 -9.95
N LEU A 90 -15.77 13.31 -10.05
CA LEU A 90 -14.78 13.88 -9.14
C LEU A 90 -14.70 15.41 -9.29
N LEU A 91 -14.67 15.92 -10.53
CA LEU A 91 -14.64 17.34 -10.82
C LEU A 91 -15.87 18.06 -10.27
N ASP A 92 -17.06 17.49 -10.47
CA ASP A 92 -18.33 18.05 -10.02
C ASP A 92 -18.44 18.11 -8.48
N GLN A 93 -17.58 17.36 -7.77
CA GLN A 93 -17.46 17.35 -6.30
C GLN A 93 -16.29 18.16 -5.74
N GLY A 94 -15.54 18.88 -6.58
CA GLY A 94 -14.36 19.64 -6.15
C GLY A 94 -14.67 20.65 -5.03
N GLY A 95 -13.79 20.73 -4.04
CA GLY A 95 -13.93 21.64 -2.89
C GLY A 95 -13.35 23.03 -3.12
N LYS A 96 -13.45 23.87 -2.09
CA LYS A 96 -12.89 25.22 -2.09
C LYS A 96 -11.39 25.15 -1.80
N ALA A 97 -10.63 26.15 -2.24
CA ALA A 97 -9.19 26.24 -1.95
C ALA A 97 -8.85 26.10 -0.44
N GLY A 98 -9.72 26.59 0.44
CA GLY A 98 -9.55 26.44 1.88
C GLY A 98 -9.68 25.00 2.38
N ASP A 99 -10.52 24.18 1.75
CA ASP A 99 -10.71 22.77 2.10
C ASP A 99 -9.52 21.95 1.64
N TYR A 100 -9.01 22.19 0.43
CA TYR A 100 -7.74 21.64 -0.04
C TYR A 100 -6.58 21.92 0.93
N VAL A 101 -6.39 23.17 1.37
CA VAL A 101 -5.32 23.53 2.31
C VAL A 101 -5.49 22.80 3.64
N ARG A 102 -6.73 22.69 4.14
CA ARG A 102 -7.05 21.97 5.38
C ARG A 102 -6.74 20.48 5.26
N SER A 103 -7.19 19.83 4.19
CA SER A 103 -6.97 18.41 3.92
C SER A 103 -5.49 18.10 3.78
N ARG A 104 -4.71 18.97 3.12
CA ARG A 104 -3.24 18.83 3.07
C ARG A 104 -2.60 18.83 4.46
N HIS A 105 -2.98 19.74 5.34
CA HIS A 105 -2.46 19.77 6.71
C HIS A 105 -2.89 18.55 7.53
N GLN A 106 -4.12 18.07 7.33
CA GLN A 106 -4.60 16.84 7.96
C GLN A 106 -3.76 15.63 7.54
N LEU A 107 -3.53 15.44 6.23
CA LEU A 107 -2.69 14.36 5.71
C LEU A 107 -1.24 14.45 6.20
N GLN A 108 -0.66 15.65 6.23
CA GLN A 108 0.69 15.84 6.76
C GLN A 108 0.81 15.46 8.24
N ARG A 109 -0.19 15.82 9.05
CA ARG A 109 -0.24 15.47 10.48
C ARG A 109 -0.43 13.96 10.66
N TRP A 110 -1.39 13.37 9.95
CA TRP A 110 -1.66 11.94 9.98
C TRP A 110 -0.44 11.13 9.51
N GLY A 111 0.19 11.53 8.41
CA GLY A 111 1.36 10.85 7.86
C GLY A 111 2.55 10.86 8.82
N ARG A 112 2.82 11.99 9.51
CA ARG A 112 3.85 12.02 10.57
C ARG A 112 3.53 11.09 11.72
N ALA A 113 2.26 11.01 12.13
CA ALA A 113 1.84 10.09 13.19
C ALA A 113 2.02 8.64 12.76
N LEU A 114 1.64 8.27 11.53
CA LEU A 114 1.86 6.92 11.01
C LEU A 114 3.35 6.55 10.96
N VAL A 115 4.21 7.45 10.47
CA VAL A 115 5.67 7.24 10.47
C VAL A 115 6.19 6.99 11.88
N GLN A 116 5.71 7.73 12.88
CA GLN A 116 6.08 7.53 14.29
C GLN A 116 5.59 6.18 14.82
N THR A 117 4.36 5.79 14.51
CA THR A 117 3.79 4.48 14.87
C THR A 117 4.60 3.32 14.29
N LEU A 118 5.09 3.47 13.05
CA LEU A 118 5.87 2.44 12.36
C LEU A 118 7.37 2.48 12.68
N ALA A 119 7.88 3.55 13.31
CA ALA A 119 9.30 3.72 13.62
C ALA A 119 9.95 2.56 14.41
N PRO A 120 9.25 1.84 15.32
CA PRO A 120 9.79 0.66 15.98
C PRO A 120 10.15 -0.48 15.01
N TYR A 121 9.53 -0.56 13.85
CA TYR A 121 9.75 -1.64 12.89
C TYR A 121 10.80 -1.23 11.84
N ASP A 122 11.56 -2.21 11.36
CA ASP A 122 12.50 -2.06 10.25
C ASP A 122 11.78 -2.14 8.90
N CYS A 123 10.69 -2.92 8.84
CA CYS A 123 9.81 -3.02 7.67
C CYS A 123 8.38 -3.38 8.11
N LEU A 124 7.40 -2.89 7.36
CA LEU A 124 6.01 -3.34 7.42
C LEU A 124 5.71 -4.18 6.17
N VAL A 125 5.04 -5.32 6.33
CA VAL A 125 4.60 -6.20 5.24
C VAL A 125 3.08 -6.18 5.14
N LEU A 126 2.58 -5.86 3.96
CA LEU A 126 1.16 -5.79 3.64
C LEU A 126 0.88 -6.60 2.37
N PRO A 127 -0.38 -6.94 2.07
CA PRO A 127 -0.72 -7.32 0.70
C PRO A 127 -0.50 -6.10 -0.22
N THR A 128 -0.13 -6.32 -1.49
CA THR A 128 -0.01 -5.21 -2.46
C THR A 128 -1.39 -4.63 -2.79
N CYS A 129 -2.34 -5.51 -3.08
CA CYS A 129 -3.77 -5.23 -3.19
C CYS A 129 -4.54 -6.21 -2.30
N THR A 130 -5.71 -5.82 -1.80
CA THR A 130 -6.52 -6.66 -0.89
C THR A 130 -7.16 -7.87 -1.58
N ALA A 131 -7.29 -7.83 -2.90
CA ALA A 131 -7.76 -8.93 -3.76
C ALA A 131 -6.88 -9.07 -5.00
N THR A 132 -7.00 -10.20 -5.71
CA THR A 132 -6.31 -10.44 -6.98
C THR A 132 -6.87 -9.58 -8.11
N ALA A 133 -6.40 -9.79 -9.34
CA ALA A 133 -6.79 -8.99 -10.49
C ALA A 133 -8.31 -8.99 -10.69
N ILE A 134 -8.87 -7.80 -10.92
CA ILE A 134 -10.29 -7.60 -11.18
C ILE A 134 -10.58 -7.96 -12.64
N GLU A 135 -11.69 -8.65 -12.87
CA GLU A 135 -12.13 -8.98 -14.23
C GLU A 135 -12.43 -7.73 -15.07
N ILE A 136 -12.11 -7.80 -16.36
CA ILE A 136 -12.40 -6.72 -17.29
C ILE A 136 -13.91 -6.49 -17.35
N GLY A 137 -14.32 -5.25 -17.15
CA GLY A 137 -15.73 -4.85 -17.17
C GLY A 137 -16.49 -5.09 -15.86
N ALA A 138 -15.87 -5.67 -14.82
CA ALA A 138 -16.54 -5.97 -13.56
C ALA A 138 -17.24 -4.78 -12.91
N TRP A 139 -16.75 -3.55 -13.18
CA TRP A 139 -17.26 -2.30 -12.61
C TRP A 139 -17.78 -1.31 -13.68
N ALA A 140 -17.92 -1.73 -14.94
CA ALA A 140 -18.23 -0.82 -16.05
C ALA A 140 -19.61 -0.14 -15.92
N ASP A 141 -20.59 -0.86 -15.38
CA ASP A 141 -21.97 -0.39 -15.24
C ASP A 141 -22.29 0.20 -13.86
N LEU A 142 -21.29 0.31 -12.99
CA LEU A 142 -21.47 0.83 -11.63
C LEU A 142 -21.43 2.36 -11.60
N PRO A 143 -22.18 3.01 -10.68
CA PRO A 143 -22.07 4.45 -10.49
C PRO A 143 -20.67 4.83 -9.97
N PRO A 144 -20.15 6.02 -10.31
CA PRO A 144 -18.80 6.45 -9.93
C PRO A 144 -18.49 6.34 -8.43
N GLU A 145 -19.46 6.66 -7.56
CA GLU A 145 -19.30 6.52 -6.10
C GLU A 145 -19.00 5.09 -5.67
N GLU A 146 -19.71 4.11 -6.23
CA GLU A 146 -19.49 2.69 -5.93
C GLU A 146 -18.16 2.21 -6.51
N VAL A 147 -17.82 2.63 -7.73
CA VAL A 147 -16.51 2.33 -8.33
C VAL A 147 -15.38 2.88 -7.45
N MET A 148 -15.51 4.11 -6.94
CA MET A 148 -14.52 4.72 -6.05
C MET A 148 -14.37 3.93 -4.76
N ALA A 149 -15.48 3.53 -4.12
CA ALA A 149 -15.45 2.71 -2.91
C ALA A 149 -14.72 1.37 -3.14
N ARG A 150 -14.99 0.69 -4.27
CA ARG A 150 -14.33 -0.57 -4.64
C ARG A 150 -12.85 -0.39 -4.95
N ILE A 151 -12.47 0.69 -5.63
CA ILE A 151 -11.06 1.05 -5.86
C ILE A 151 -10.35 1.24 -4.52
N MET A 152 -10.92 2.07 -3.63
CA MET A 152 -10.31 2.37 -2.34
C MET A 152 -10.10 1.12 -1.49
N ASP A 153 -11.08 0.20 -1.45
CA ASP A 153 -10.93 -1.07 -0.74
C ASP A 153 -9.83 -1.95 -1.37
N TRP A 154 -9.80 -2.05 -2.70
CA TRP A 154 -8.82 -2.86 -3.45
C TRP A 154 -7.38 -2.40 -3.27
N ILE A 155 -7.15 -1.08 -3.36
CA ILE A 155 -5.80 -0.47 -3.29
C ILE A 155 -5.41 0.02 -1.90
N SER A 156 -6.28 -0.16 -0.89
CA SER A 156 -6.14 0.42 0.46
C SER A 156 -4.75 0.35 1.11
N PRO A 157 -3.88 -0.66 0.87
CA PRO A 157 -2.54 -0.67 1.43
C PRO A 157 -1.63 0.45 0.91
N SER A 158 -1.80 0.94 -0.32
CA SER A 158 -0.79 1.81 -0.97
C SER A 158 -0.91 3.31 -0.65
N PRO A 159 -2.10 3.95 -0.65
CA PRO A 159 -2.26 5.40 -0.49
C PRO A 159 -1.60 5.98 0.76
N ALA A 160 -1.59 5.22 1.87
CA ALA A 160 -0.94 5.61 3.12
C ALA A 160 0.53 6.00 2.89
N PHE A 161 1.24 5.26 2.05
CA PHE A 161 2.67 5.47 1.82
C PHE A 161 2.97 6.52 0.75
N ASN A 162 1.98 6.85 -0.10
CA ASN A 162 2.04 8.09 -0.89
C ASN A 162 1.97 9.33 0.01
N VAL A 163 1.17 9.27 1.09
CA VAL A 163 1.04 10.37 2.06
C VAL A 163 2.29 10.49 2.94
N THR A 164 2.82 9.37 3.45
CA THR A 164 4.01 9.41 4.34
C THR A 164 5.31 9.63 3.58
N GLY A 165 5.37 9.25 2.30
CA GLY A 165 6.59 9.25 1.50
C GLY A 165 7.59 8.17 1.90
N GLN A 166 7.18 7.17 2.69
CA GLN A 166 8.03 6.02 3.00
C GLN A 166 8.28 5.18 1.73
N PRO A 167 9.49 4.62 1.56
CA PRO A 167 9.75 3.75 0.43
C PRO A 167 8.94 2.47 0.56
N ALA A 168 8.29 2.08 -0.54
CA ALA A 168 7.50 0.85 -0.64
C ALA A 168 7.93 0.03 -1.87
N LEU A 169 7.98 -1.28 -1.72
CA LEU A 169 8.43 -2.24 -2.73
C LEU A 169 7.42 -3.39 -2.84
N ALA A 170 6.84 -3.58 -4.02
CA ALA A 170 5.98 -4.73 -4.30
C ALA A 170 6.84 -5.93 -4.75
N ILE A 171 6.67 -7.06 -4.07
CA ILE A 171 7.37 -8.33 -4.37
C ILE A 171 6.33 -9.38 -4.76
N PRO A 172 6.44 -10.01 -5.94
CA PRO A 172 5.64 -11.17 -6.31
C PRO A 172 5.94 -12.35 -5.38
N THR A 173 4.89 -13.01 -4.88
CA THR A 173 5.05 -14.12 -3.91
C THR A 173 4.37 -15.41 -4.34
N GLY A 174 3.76 -15.44 -5.52
CA GLY A 174 3.11 -16.64 -6.04
C GLY A 174 1.90 -16.34 -6.89
N ARG A 175 0.98 -17.29 -6.93
CA ARG A 175 -0.29 -17.19 -7.66
C ARG A 175 -1.44 -17.71 -6.81
N ASP A 176 -2.64 -17.20 -7.05
CA ASP A 176 -3.85 -17.76 -6.49
C ASP A 176 -4.25 -19.07 -7.20
N SER A 177 -5.37 -19.67 -6.78
CA SER A 177 -5.89 -20.92 -7.37
C SER A 177 -6.37 -20.76 -8.83
N ALA A 178 -6.64 -19.53 -9.28
CA ALA A 178 -6.95 -19.21 -10.67
C ALA A 178 -5.68 -18.92 -11.50
N GLY A 179 -4.50 -18.98 -10.89
CA GLY A 179 -3.24 -18.68 -11.53
C GLY A 179 -2.95 -17.19 -11.66
N LEU A 180 -3.70 -16.29 -11.01
CA LEU A 180 -3.43 -14.86 -11.02
C LEU A 180 -2.27 -14.51 -10.07
N PRO A 181 -1.38 -13.57 -10.43
CA PRO A 181 -0.27 -13.18 -9.57
C PRO A 181 -0.72 -12.65 -8.20
N LEU A 182 -0.01 -13.07 -7.16
CA LEU A 182 -0.08 -12.52 -5.80
C LEU A 182 1.19 -11.73 -5.51
N GLY A 183 1.08 -10.70 -4.67
CA GLY A 183 2.23 -9.93 -4.24
C GLY A 183 2.05 -9.31 -2.86
N VAL A 184 3.18 -9.12 -2.18
CA VAL A 184 3.26 -8.41 -0.90
C VAL A 184 3.98 -7.08 -1.10
N GLN A 185 3.55 -6.06 -0.38
CA GLN A 185 4.19 -4.77 -0.32
C GLN A 185 5.06 -4.72 0.95
N LEU A 186 6.34 -4.40 0.77
CA LEU A 186 7.27 -4.10 1.84
C LEU A 186 7.37 -2.58 1.98
N VAL A 187 7.26 -2.06 3.19
CA VAL A 187 7.38 -0.62 3.47
C VAL A 187 8.51 -0.39 4.44
N GLY A 188 9.53 0.34 3.99
CA GLY A 188 10.72 0.66 4.77
C GLY A 188 10.58 1.94 5.59
N ARG A 189 11.64 2.27 6.32
CA ARG A 189 11.77 3.57 6.99
C ARG A 189 12.04 4.69 5.98
N PRO A 190 11.72 5.95 6.31
CA PRO A 190 12.09 7.08 5.47
C PRO A 190 13.59 7.07 5.12
N GLY A 191 13.90 7.06 3.82
CA GLY A 191 15.28 7.09 3.30
C GLY A 191 16.10 5.80 3.49
N ASP A 192 15.48 4.66 3.79
CA ASP A 192 16.16 3.37 3.97
C ASP A 192 15.88 2.37 2.83
N GLU A 193 15.83 2.86 1.59
CA GLU A 193 15.61 2.07 0.38
C GLU A 193 16.63 0.92 0.26
N ALA A 194 17.88 1.17 0.67
CA ALA A 194 18.93 0.16 0.61
C ALA A 194 18.64 -1.05 1.53
N ALA A 195 18.06 -0.84 2.72
CA ALA A 195 17.61 -1.96 3.56
C ALA A 195 16.39 -2.64 2.97
N LEU A 196 15.44 -1.87 2.46
CA LEU A 196 14.22 -2.39 1.85
C LEU A 196 14.51 -3.28 0.63
N LEU A 197 15.43 -2.86 -0.25
CA LEU A 197 15.86 -3.64 -1.41
C LEU A 197 16.59 -4.93 -1.01
N ARG A 198 17.41 -4.91 0.05
CA ARG A 198 18.04 -6.14 0.58
C ARG A 198 16.99 -7.13 1.08
N LEU A 199 15.95 -6.65 1.76
CA LEU A 199 14.85 -7.47 2.24
C LEU A 199 14.02 -8.03 1.07
N GLY A 200 13.76 -7.20 0.06
CA GLY A 200 13.09 -7.59 -1.18
C GLY A 200 13.84 -8.70 -1.92
N ALA A 201 15.16 -8.56 -2.09
CA ALA A 201 15.99 -9.58 -2.72
C ALA A 201 16.01 -10.91 -1.95
N TYR A 202 15.99 -10.86 -0.61
CA TYR A 202 15.85 -12.06 0.20
C TYR A 202 14.50 -12.75 -0.03
N LEU A 203 13.40 -12.00 0.00
CA LEU A 203 12.07 -12.56 -0.23
C LEU A 203 11.90 -13.08 -1.66
N GLU A 204 12.42 -12.38 -2.67
CA GLU A 204 12.45 -12.84 -4.06
C GLU A 204 13.13 -14.22 -4.16
N HIS A 205 14.26 -14.40 -3.48
CA HIS A 205 14.96 -15.69 -3.44
C HIS A 205 14.17 -16.79 -2.72
N CYS A 206 13.52 -16.48 -1.59
CA CYS A 206 12.74 -17.46 -0.83
C CYS A 206 11.45 -17.88 -1.52
N CYS A 207 10.77 -16.95 -2.19
CA CYS A 207 9.51 -17.23 -2.86
C CYS A 207 9.70 -17.96 -4.20
N ASP A 208 10.95 -18.06 -4.69
CA ASP A 208 11.35 -18.69 -5.96
C ASP A 208 10.32 -18.41 -7.06
N PHE A 209 9.87 -17.15 -7.17
CA PHE A 209 8.80 -16.82 -8.10
C PHE A 209 9.35 -17.01 -9.52
N PRO A 210 8.89 -18.02 -10.27
CA PRO A 210 9.32 -18.14 -11.64
C PRO A 210 8.76 -16.91 -12.37
N VAL A 211 9.63 -16.16 -13.05
CA VAL A 211 9.22 -15.17 -14.05
C VAL A 211 8.54 -15.94 -15.19
N ALA A 212 7.33 -16.39 -14.95
CA ALA A 212 6.56 -17.16 -15.89
C ALA A 212 6.05 -16.16 -16.91
N VAL A 213 6.54 -16.27 -18.15
CA VAL A 213 6.06 -15.49 -19.27
C VAL A 213 4.53 -15.65 -19.31
N PRO A 214 3.76 -14.55 -19.19
CA PRO A 214 2.31 -14.62 -19.27
C PRO A 214 1.90 -15.33 -20.57
N ARG A 215 0.92 -16.23 -20.49
CA ARG A 215 0.26 -16.72 -21.70
C ARG A 215 -0.66 -15.58 -22.17
N LEU A 216 -0.19 -14.83 -23.16
CA LEU A 216 -0.95 -13.78 -23.83
C LEU A 216 -1.92 -14.37 -24.85
#